data_AF-A0A958KQA4-F1
#
_entry.id   AF-A0A958KQA4-F1
#
_cell.length_a   1.000
_cell.length_b   1.000
_cell.length_c   1.000
_cell.angle_alpha   90.00
_cell.angle_beta   90.00
_cell.angle_gamma   90.00
#
_symmetry.space_group_name_H-M   'P 1'
#
loop_
_entity.id
_entity.type
_entity.pdbx_description
1 polymer ?
#
loop_
_entity_poly.entity_id
_entity_poly.type
_entity_poly.pdbx_seq_one_letter_code
_entity_poly.pdbx_strand_id
1 'polypeptide(L)'
;MGFFDSIIALALAVIGSFAFCFLGWTLVMPILAVLGVSSNKLRAAKPRGKYRKHVTKIDRYIESDRYDLALKEIEKAVILTTGRSENAINEIRDHNQTILSRAIIVSEQFGGRIHNLPDVERLLLERSEIQLIHLKTKDSLKNISKKRGKAGKKLPEWSASEFKKKLSAIEEKLSRNKQELESALKQLFSAIRKPSKPQSGDITYH
;
A
#
# COMPACT_ATOMS: atom_id res chain seq x y z
N MET A 1 50.34 42.88 8.90
CA MET A 1 48.95 42.86 8.42
C MET A 1 48.77 41.66 7.51
N GLY A 2 48.41 40.48 8.03
CA GLY A 2 48.37 39.28 7.18
C GLY A 2 47.62 38.09 7.78
N PHE A 3 47.69 37.92 9.10
CA PHE A 3 46.97 36.83 9.77
C PHE A 3 45.50 37.16 10.04
N PHE A 4 45.21 38.35 10.57
CA PHE A 4 43.83 38.78 10.85
C PHE A 4 42.98 38.95 9.58
N ASP A 5 43.54 39.53 8.52
CA ASP A 5 42.84 39.72 7.24
C ASP A 5 42.48 38.37 6.58
N SER A 6 43.36 37.38 6.70
CA SER A 6 43.12 36.02 6.20
C SER A 6 42.00 35.31 6.95
N ILE A 7 41.91 35.49 8.28
CA ILE A 7 40.83 34.91 9.10
C ILE A 7 39.48 35.54 8.75
N ILE A 8 39.44 36.87 8.58
CA ILE A 8 38.22 37.59 8.23
C ILE A 8 37.73 37.17 6.83
N ALA A 9 38.65 37.05 5.86
CA ALA A 9 38.33 36.58 4.51
C ALA A 9 37.75 35.15 4.52
N LEU A 10 38.34 34.24 5.30
CA LEU A 10 37.84 32.87 5.45
C LEU A 10 36.44 32.84 6.07
N ALA A 11 36.20 33.62 7.12
CA ALA A 11 34.90 33.69 7.80
C ALA A 11 33.81 34.21 6.84
N LEU A 12 34.09 35.25 6.07
CA LEU A 12 33.15 35.79 5.08
C LEU A 12 32.87 34.80 3.96
N ALA A 13 33.89 34.07 3.48
CA ALA A 13 33.71 33.04 2.47
C ALA A 13 32.81 31.88 2.96
N VAL A 14 32.97 31.46 4.22
CA VAL A 14 32.13 30.42 4.82
C VAL A 14 30.68 30.91 4.94
N ILE A 15 30.47 32.12 5.49
CA ILE A 15 29.12 32.71 5.62
C ILE A 15 28.46 32.87 4.25
N GLY A 16 29.19 33.37 3.25
CA GLY A 16 28.70 33.51 1.88
C GLY A 16 28.32 32.18 1.25
N SER A 17 29.11 31.13 1.45
CA SER A 17 28.82 29.78 0.97
C SER A 17 27.55 29.20 1.61
N PHE A 18 27.36 29.39 2.93
CA PHE A 18 26.13 28.98 3.61
C PHE A 18 24.90 29.74 3.10
N ALA A 19 25.01 31.06 2.93
CA ALA A 19 23.92 31.87 2.39
C ALA A 19 23.53 31.45 0.97
N PHE A 20 24.53 31.16 0.12
CA PHE A 20 24.31 30.70 -1.25
C PHE A 20 23.64 29.32 -1.29
N CYS A 21 24.09 28.36 -0.48
CA CYS A 21 23.45 27.05 -0.36
C CYS A 21 22.01 27.16 0.14
N PHE A 22 21.75 28.04 1.12
CA PHE A 22 20.40 28.25 1.65
C PHE A 22 19.46 28.85 0.62
N LEU A 23 19.91 29.88 -0.13
CA LEU A 23 19.13 30.50 -1.21
C LEU A 23 18.89 29.52 -2.38
N GLY A 24 19.89 28.73 -2.76
CA GLY A 24 19.72 27.68 -3.76
C GLY A 24 18.66 26.66 -3.34
N TRP A 25 18.67 26.24 -2.07
CA TRP A 25 17.69 25.30 -1.55
C TRP A 25 16.26 25.86 -1.53
N THR A 26 16.09 27.12 -1.10
CA THR A 26 14.75 27.75 -1.01
C THR A 26 14.15 28.03 -2.38
N LEU A 27 14.96 28.30 -3.41
CA LEU A 27 14.49 28.53 -4.78
C LEU A 27 14.22 27.22 -5.53
N VAL A 28 15.05 26.20 -5.34
CA VAL A 28 14.94 24.93 -6.08
C VAL A 28 13.79 24.06 -5.56
N MET A 29 13.51 24.07 -4.26
CA MET A 29 12.44 23.27 -3.64
C MET A 29 11.02 23.50 -4.23
N PRO A 30 10.52 24.74 -4.38
CA PRO A 30 9.19 24.96 -4.95
C PRO A 30 9.12 24.56 -6.43
N ILE A 31 10.21 24.73 -7.19
CA ILE A 31 10.27 24.28 -8.59
C ILE A 31 10.21 22.75 -8.68
N LEU A 32 10.94 22.04 -7.83
CA LEU A 32 10.87 20.58 -7.73
C LEU A 32 9.49 20.09 -7.28
N ALA A 33 8.80 20.83 -6.40
CA ALA A 33 7.44 20.52 -5.97
C ALA A 33 6.41 20.67 -7.11
N VAL A 34 6.55 21.70 -7.94
CA VAL A 34 5.69 21.96 -9.11
C VAL A 34 5.96 20.97 -10.25
N LEU A 35 7.22 20.59 -10.48
CA LEU A 35 7.60 19.59 -11.50
C LEU A 35 7.21 18.15 -11.13
N GLY A 36 6.54 17.93 -9.99
CA GLY A 36 6.11 16.60 -9.58
C GLY A 36 7.27 15.66 -9.22
N VAL A 37 8.51 16.17 -9.21
CA VAL A 37 9.72 15.52 -8.67
C VAL A 37 9.67 15.61 -7.15
N SER A 38 8.55 15.16 -6.59
CA SER A 38 8.45 14.88 -5.17
C SER A 38 9.37 13.69 -4.92
N SER A 39 10.41 13.89 -4.12
CA SER A 39 11.25 12.82 -3.58
C SER A 39 10.44 11.76 -2.80
N ASN A 40 9.15 11.99 -2.54
CA ASN A 40 8.20 11.00 -2.05
C ASN A 40 7.66 10.03 -3.12
N LYS A 41 7.80 10.30 -4.42
CA LYS A 41 7.40 9.37 -5.49
C LYS A 41 8.52 8.40 -5.90
N LEU A 42 9.78 8.74 -5.66
CA LEU A 42 10.94 7.84 -5.85
C LEU A 42 11.37 7.09 -4.58
N ARG A 43 10.81 7.45 -3.42
CA ARG A 43 10.60 6.46 -2.38
C ARG A 43 9.39 5.63 -2.78
N ALA A 44 9.61 4.67 -3.68
CA ALA A 44 8.99 3.37 -3.52
C ALA A 44 9.11 3.06 -2.03
N ALA A 45 8.01 3.15 -1.30
CA ALA A 45 7.99 3.01 0.14
C ALA A 45 8.68 1.68 0.41
N LYS A 46 9.97 1.70 0.80
CA LYS A 46 10.70 0.48 1.15
C LYS A 46 9.78 -0.18 2.17
N PRO A 47 9.15 -1.33 1.87
CA PRO A 47 8.13 -1.86 2.74
C PRO A 47 8.84 -2.18 4.06
N ARG A 48 8.69 -1.29 5.04
CA ARG A 48 9.26 -1.46 6.37
C ARG A 48 8.33 -2.43 7.07
N GLY A 49 8.55 -3.72 6.84
CA GLY A 49 7.65 -4.72 7.38
C GLY A 49 8.00 -6.14 7.04
N LYS A 50 7.37 -7.04 7.81
CA LYS A 50 7.39 -8.51 7.72
C LYS A 50 7.23 -9.06 6.29
N TYR A 51 6.61 -8.28 5.39
CA TYR A 51 6.18 -8.71 4.06
C TYR A 51 7.18 -8.44 2.93
N ARG A 52 8.25 -7.68 3.22
CA ARG A 52 9.30 -7.33 2.23
C ARG A 52 9.98 -8.55 1.61
N LYS A 53 10.10 -9.64 2.36
CA LYS A 53 10.76 -10.87 1.90
C LYS A 53 10.09 -11.45 0.66
N HIS A 54 8.76 -11.44 0.58
CA HIS A 54 8.03 -11.94 -0.58
C HIS A 54 8.26 -11.05 -1.80
N VAL A 55 8.15 -9.73 -1.65
CA VAL A 55 8.35 -8.78 -2.75
C VAL A 55 9.75 -8.91 -3.35
N THR A 56 10.80 -8.93 -2.52
CA THR A 56 12.18 -9.11 -3.01
C THR A 56 12.39 -10.46 -3.70
N LYS A 57 11.72 -11.51 -3.24
CA LYS A 57 11.80 -12.83 -3.87
C LYS A 57 11.08 -12.86 -5.22
N ILE A 58 9.92 -12.21 -5.33
CA ILE A 58 9.17 -12.03 -6.58
C ILE A 58 10.02 -11.23 -7.57
N ASP A 59 10.54 -10.07 -7.16
CA ASP A 59 11.36 -9.20 -8.00
C ASP A 59 12.59 -9.98 -8.53
N ARG A 60 13.26 -10.78 -7.69
CA ARG A 60 14.35 -11.66 -8.14
C ARG A 60 13.91 -12.70 -9.18
N TYR A 61 12.72 -13.28 -9.03
CA TYR A 61 12.20 -14.21 -10.02
C TYR A 61 11.88 -13.53 -11.35
N ILE A 62 11.35 -12.31 -11.30
CA ILE A 62 11.10 -11.47 -12.49
C ILE A 62 12.42 -11.11 -13.17
N GLU A 63 13.42 -10.63 -12.43
CA GLU A 63 14.77 -10.29 -12.93
C GLU A 63 15.51 -11.47 -13.57
N SER A 64 15.14 -12.72 -13.21
CA SER A 64 15.74 -13.95 -13.76
C SER A 64 14.84 -14.62 -14.81
N ASP A 65 13.81 -13.94 -15.33
CA ASP A 65 12.82 -14.45 -16.29
C ASP A 65 12.09 -15.73 -15.83
N ARG A 66 12.01 -15.98 -14.52
CA ARG A 66 11.31 -17.14 -13.93
C ARG A 66 9.88 -16.79 -13.53
N TYR A 67 9.06 -16.42 -14.52
CA TYR A 67 7.70 -15.92 -14.33
C TYR A 67 6.76 -16.92 -13.64
N ASP A 68 6.92 -18.23 -13.87
CA ASP A 68 6.13 -19.27 -13.19
C ASP A 68 6.36 -19.27 -11.67
N LEU A 69 7.61 -19.07 -11.26
CA LEU A 69 7.98 -19.00 -9.84
C LEU A 69 7.53 -17.68 -9.22
N ALA A 70 7.64 -16.58 -9.97
CA ALA A 70 7.12 -15.29 -9.57
C ALA A 70 5.61 -15.36 -9.29
N LEU A 71 4.83 -15.96 -10.20
CA LEU A 71 3.39 -16.11 -10.06
C LEU A 71 3.00 -16.95 -8.83
N LYS A 72 3.67 -18.09 -8.62
CA LYS A 72 3.46 -18.93 -7.43
C LYS A 72 3.78 -18.21 -6.13
N GLU A 73 4.76 -17.31 -6.14
CA GLU A 73 5.12 -16.52 -4.96
C GLU A 73 4.14 -15.35 -4.74
N ILE A 74 3.69 -14.70 -5.82
CA ILE A 74 2.64 -13.66 -5.81
C ILE A 74 1.35 -14.20 -5.16
N GLU A 75 0.89 -15.37 -5.58
CA GLU A 75 -0.30 -16.03 -5.00
C GLU A 75 -0.22 -16.20 -3.49
N LYS A 76 0.97 -16.53 -2.97
CA LYS A 76 1.22 -16.71 -1.53
C LYS A 76 1.42 -15.40 -0.79
N ALA A 77 1.83 -14.35 -1.49
CA ALA A 77 2.19 -13.08 -0.90
C ALA A 77 0.98 -12.19 -0.60
N VAL A 78 -0.21 -12.49 -1.16
CA VAL A 78 -1.44 -11.72 -0.87
C VAL A 78 -1.87 -11.93 0.58
N ILE A 79 -2.11 -10.83 1.29
CA ILE A 79 -2.44 -10.85 2.71
C ILE A 79 -3.91 -10.51 2.89
N LEU A 80 -4.68 -11.49 3.37
CA LEU A 80 -6.10 -11.32 3.68
C LEU A 80 -6.39 -11.21 5.18
N THR A 81 -5.37 -11.16 6.04
CA THR A 81 -5.54 -11.05 7.49
C THR A 81 -5.99 -9.65 7.92
N THR A 82 -6.57 -9.54 9.12
CA THR A 82 -7.01 -8.26 9.70
C THR A 82 -5.86 -7.53 10.39
N GLY A 83 -5.68 -6.24 10.08
CA GLY A 83 -4.73 -5.37 10.79
C GLY A 83 -5.21 -5.02 12.20
N ARG A 84 -4.28 -4.87 13.15
CA ARG A 84 -4.58 -4.50 14.55
C ARG A 84 -4.52 -2.99 14.83
N SER A 85 -4.06 -2.22 13.85
CA SER A 85 -3.92 -0.76 13.91
C SER A 85 -4.15 -0.17 12.53
N GLU A 86 -4.45 1.12 12.46
CA GLU A 86 -4.63 1.84 11.19
C GLU A 86 -3.37 1.74 10.31
N ASN A 87 -2.18 1.92 10.90
CA ASN A 87 -0.92 1.74 10.18
C ASN A 87 -0.78 0.32 9.61
N ALA A 88 -1.10 -0.71 10.38
CA ALA A 88 -1.02 -2.09 9.90
C ALA A 88 -2.02 -2.38 8.76
N ILE A 89 -3.22 -1.77 8.80
CA ILE A 89 -4.22 -1.90 7.73
C ILE A 89 -3.69 -1.24 6.45
N ASN A 90 -3.13 -0.03 6.57
CA ASN A 90 -2.54 0.69 5.44
C ASN A 90 -1.33 -0.07 4.85
N GLU A 91 -0.44 -0.60 5.70
CA GLU A 91 0.69 -1.43 5.26
C GLU A 91 0.23 -2.68 4.50
N ILE A 92 -0.83 -3.36 4.95
CA ILE A 92 -1.41 -4.52 4.25
C ILE A 92 -1.99 -4.10 2.89
N ARG A 93 -2.72 -2.98 2.84
CA ARG A 93 -3.29 -2.43 1.60
C ARG A 93 -2.18 -2.13 0.59
N ASP A 94 -1.16 -1.38 1.00
CA ASP A 94 -0.07 -0.95 0.14
C ASP A 94 0.79 -2.15 -0.32
N HIS A 95 0.98 -3.15 0.55
CA HIS A 95 1.60 -4.43 0.18
C HIS A 95 0.79 -5.16 -0.88
N ASN A 96 -0.52 -5.32 -0.71
CA ASN A 96 -1.36 -6.02 -1.69
C ASN A 96 -1.39 -5.29 -3.05
N GLN A 97 -1.38 -3.94 -3.06
CA GLN A 97 -1.23 -3.14 -4.28
C GLN A 97 0.11 -3.38 -4.96
N THR A 98 1.19 -3.46 -4.17
CA THR A 98 2.53 -3.83 -4.65
C THR A 98 2.51 -5.21 -5.33
N ILE A 99 1.86 -6.20 -4.71
CA ILE A 99 1.73 -7.56 -5.26
C ILE A 99 0.92 -7.58 -6.56
N LEU A 100 -0.19 -6.85 -6.63
CA LEU A 100 -0.99 -6.74 -7.86
C LEU A 100 -0.20 -6.12 -9.01
N SER A 101 0.57 -5.06 -8.74
CA SER A 101 1.45 -4.46 -9.74
C SER A 101 2.45 -5.47 -10.33
N ARG A 102 3.01 -6.40 -9.53
CA ARG A 102 3.86 -7.49 -10.07
C ARG A 102 3.06 -8.54 -10.83
N ALA A 103 1.82 -8.81 -10.42
CA ALA A 103 0.95 -9.73 -11.14
C ALA A 103 0.68 -9.25 -12.58
N ILE A 104 0.54 -7.93 -12.77
CA ILE A 104 0.41 -7.31 -14.10
C ILE A 104 1.66 -7.57 -14.94
N ILE A 105 2.85 -7.25 -14.43
CA ILE A 105 4.14 -7.49 -15.11
C ILE A 105 4.26 -8.96 -15.53
N VAL A 106 3.94 -9.88 -14.61
CA VAL A 106 4.00 -11.31 -14.89
C VAL A 106 2.96 -11.72 -15.94
N SER A 107 1.76 -11.14 -15.93
CA SER A 107 0.71 -11.46 -16.91
C SER A 107 1.05 -11.06 -18.34
N GLU A 108 1.73 -9.93 -18.52
CA GLU A 108 2.16 -9.43 -19.82
C GLU A 108 3.11 -10.43 -20.48
N GLN A 109 3.99 -11.05 -19.69
CA GLN A 109 4.94 -12.06 -20.16
C GLN A 109 4.28 -13.38 -20.54
N PHE A 110 3.18 -13.75 -19.87
CA PHE A 110 2.37 -14.92 -20.24
C PHE A 110 1.40 -14.65 -21.40
N GLY A 111 1.26 -13.40 -21.87
CA GLY A 111 0.20 -13.01 -22.81
C GLY A 111 -1.22 -13.22 -22.23
N GLY A 112 -1.34 -13.29 -20.90
CA GLY A 112 -2.60 -13.46 -20.20
C GLY A 112 -3.31 -12.12 -20.05
N ARG A 113 -4.58 -12.04 -20.44
CA ARG A 113 -5.40 -10.84 -20.18
C ARG A 113 -6.01 -10.91 -18.78
N ILE A 114 -5.74 -9.91 -17.94
CA ILE A 114 -6.30 -9.83 -16.60
C ILE A 114 -7.64 -9.09 -16.61
N HIS A 115 -8.73 -9.78 -16.94
CA HIS A 115 -10.04 -9.14 -17.09
C HIS A 115 -10.70 -8.70 -15.78
N ASN A 116 -10.45 -9.41 -14.67
CA ASN A 116 -11.07 -9.15 -13.38
C ASN A 116 -10.16 -8.39 -12.39
N LEU A 117 -9.08 -7.75 -12.87
CA LEU A 117 -8.21 -6.92 -12.04
C LEU A 117 -8.97 -5.81 -11.31
N PRO A 118 -9.89 -5.04 -11.96
CA PRO A 118 -10.59 -3.96 -11.30
C PRO A 118 -11.45 -4.45 -10.12
N ASP A 119 -12.03 -5.64 -10.22
CA ASP A 119 -12.81 -6.25 -9.15
C ASP A 119 -11.93 -6.61 -7.95
N VAL A 120 -10.74 -7.17 -8.18
CA VAL A 120 -9.79 -7.51 -7.11
C VAL A 120 -9.29 -6.25 -6.40
N GLU A 121 -8.95 -5.19 -7.15
CA GLU A 121 -8.54 -3.90 -6.59
C GLU A 121 -9.64 -3.28 -5.74
N ARG A 122 -10.88 -3.25 -6.27
CA ARG A 122 -12.05 -2.76 -5.55
C ARG A 122 -12.28 -3.53 -4.25
N LEU A 123 -12.24 -4.86 -4.30
CA LEU A 123 -12.45 -5.72 -3.12
C LEU A 123 -11.36 -5.54 -2.06
N LEU A 124 -10.10 -5.32 -2.46
CA LEU A 124 -9.00 -5.02 -1.55
C LEU A 124 -9.14 -3.65 -0.89
N LEU A 125 -9.56 -2.64 -1.65
CA LEU A 125 -9.84 -1.31 -1.12
C LEU A 125 -10.98 -1.35 -0.11
N GLU A 126 -12.11 -1.95 -0.51
CA GLU A 126 -13.28 -2.16 0.35
C GLU A 126 -12.90 -2.91 1.63
N ARG A 127 -12.06 -3.94 1.53
CA ARG A 127 -11.55 -4.67 2.69
C ARG A 127 -10.85 -3.74 3.68
N SER A 128 -9.95 -2.88 3.19
CA SER A 128 -9.20 -1.95 4.05
C SER A 128 -10.13 -0.96 4.75
N GLU A 129 -11.15 -0.46 4.05
CA GLU A 129 -12.16 0.45 4.61
C GLU A 129 -12.99 -0.23 5.70
N ILE A 130 -13.47 -1.44 5.46
CA ILE A 130 -14.23 -2.21 6.46
C ILE A 130 -13.36 -2.48 7.70
N GLN A 131 -12.07 -2.80 7.53
CA GLN A 131 -11.14 -2.99 8.64
C GLN A 131 -10.93 -1.70 9.46
N LEU A 132 -10.86 -0.54 8.81
CA LEU A 132 -10.77 0.75 9.50
C LEU A 132 -12.04 1.06 10.30
N ILE A 133 -13.22 0.82 9.71
CA ILE A 133 -14.51 1.00 10.39
C ILE A 133 -14.60 0.07 11.61
N HIS A 134 -14.17 -1.19 11.46
CA HIS A 134 -14.11 -2.16 12.55
C HIS A 134 -13.23 -1.68 13.70
N LEU A 135 -12.00 -1.22 13.40
CA LEU A 135 -11.05 -0.70 14.39
C LEU A 135 -11.62 0.52 15.12
N LYS A 136 -12.11 1.53 14.37
CA LYS A 136 -12.71 2.75 14.93
C LYS A 136 -13.92 2.45 15.81
N THR A 137 -14.71 1.45 15.46
CA THR A 137 -15.87 1.02 16.26
C THR A 137 -15.42 0.37 17.57
N LYS A 138 -14.41 -0.51 17.53
CA LYS A 138 -13.82 -1.12 18.74
C LYS A 138 -13.19 -0.09 19.67
N ASP A 139 -12.46 0.87 19.12
CA ASP A 139 -11.84 1.95 19.91
C ASP A 139 -12.89 2.88 20.52
N SER A 140 -13.96 3.19 19.79
CA SER A 140 -15.09 3.97 20.30
C SER A 140 -15.74 3.29 21.51
N LEU A 141 -16.06 2.00 21.41
CA LEU A 141 -16.61 1.21 22.52
C LEU A 141 -15.67 1.20 23.73
N LYS A 142 -14.37 0.98 23.51
CA LYS A 142 -13.34 0.99 24.56
C LYS A 142 -13.26 2.35 25.26
N ASN A 143 -13.26 3.44 24.49
CA ASN A 143 -13.17 4.80 25.01
C ASN A 143 -14.42 5.18 25.83
N ILE A 144 -15.62 4.84 25.34
CA ILE A 144 -16.88 5.08 26.07
C ILE A 144 -16.89 4.27 27.37
N SER A 145 -16.55 2.99 27.30
CA SER A 145 -16.52 2.10 28.47
C SER A 145 -15.52 2.60 29.52
N LYS A 146 -14.33 3.03 29.09
CA LYS A 146 -13.30 3.61 29.97
C LYS A 146 -13.77 4.91 30.63
N LYS A 147 -14.38 5.83 29.87
CA LYS A 147 -14.91 7.10 30.39
C LYS A 147 -16.01 6.88 31.44
N ARG A 148 -16.96 5.97 31.17
CA ARG A 148 -18.04 5.67 32.12
C ARG A 148 -17.53 4.94 33.36
N GLY A 149 -16.61 3.98 33.20
CA GLY A 149 -15.98 3.27 34.31
C GLY A 149 -15.26 4.22 35.27
N LYS A 150 -14.54 5.23 34.75
CA LYS A 150 -13.94 6.30 35.58
C LYS A 150 -14.96 7.12 36.37
N ALA A 151 -16.19 7.24 35.87
CA ALA A 151 -17.28 7.92 36.54
C ALA A 151 -18.10 6.99 37.46
N GLY A 152 -17.66 5.74 37.68
CA GLY A 152 -18.40 4.74 38.45
C GLY A 152 -19.69 4.24 37.78
N LYS A 153 -19.91 4.59 36.51
CA LYS A 153 -21.12 4.24 35.76
C LYS A 153 -20.86 3.06 34.83
N LYS A 154 -21.76 2.09 34.79
CA LYS A 154 -21.74 1.02 33.77
C LYS A 154 -22.30 1.54 32.43
N LEU A 155 -21.91 0.89 31.34
CA LEU A 155 -22.53 1.12 30.03
C LEU A 155 -23.97 0.59 30.07
N PRO A 156 -24.99 1.35 29.61
CA PRO A 156 -26.34 0.84 29.53
C PRO A 156 -26.42 -0.40 28.63
N GLU A 157 -27.26 -1.35 28.98
CA GLU A 157 -27.39 -2.63 28.27
C GLU A 157 -27.79 -2.45 26.80
N TRP A 158 -28.71 -1.53 26.52
CA TRP A 158 -29.13 -1.20 25.16
C TRP A 158 -27.94 -0.74 24.30
N SER A 159 -27.06 0.10 24.83
CA SER A 159 -25.89 0.62 24.11
C SER A 159 -24.85 -0.49 23.88
N ALA A 160 -24.62 -1.34 24.89
CA ALA A 160 -23.73 -2.50 24.76
C ALA A 160 -24.23 -3.46 23.65
N SER A 161 -25.54 -3.70 23.61
CA SER A 161 -26.20 -4.53 22.60
C SER A 161 -26.06 -3.95 21.19
N GLU A 162 -26.25 -2.64 21.02
CA GLU A 162 -26.06 -1.96 19.73
C GLU A 162 -24.62 -2.07 19.21
N PHE A 163 -23.63 -1.81 20.07
CA PHE A 163 -22.22 -1.99 19.69
C PHE A 163 -21.91 -3.43 19.30
N LYS A 164 -22.44 -4.42 20.05
CA LYS A 164 -22.26 -5.84 19.74
C LYS A 164 -22.86 -6.20 18.38
N LYS A 165 -24.11 -5.76 18.10
CA LYS A 165 -24.77 -5.96 16.80
C LYS A 165 -23.97 -5.33 15.66
N LYS A 166 -23.50 -4.09 15.85
CA LYS A 166 -22.71 -3.38 14.85
C LYS A 166 -21.38 -4.07 14.57
N LEU A 167 -20.64 -4.49 15.61
CA LEU A 167 -19.38 -5.21 15.46
C LEU A 167 -19.59 -6.55 14.74
N SER A 168 -20.62 -7.31 15.11
CA SER A 168 -20.96 -8.58 14.46
C SER A 168 -21.30 -8.39 12.97
N ALA A 169 -22.06 -7.35 12.62
CA ALA A 169 -22.37 -7.05 11.22
C ALA A 169 -21.13 -6.64 10.41
N ILE A 170 -20.16 -5.93 11.02
CA ILE A 170 -18.90 -5.60 10.37
C ILE A 170 -18.03 -6.84 10.17
N GLU A 171 -17.96 -7.73 11.16
CA GLU A 171 -17.22 -9.00 11.06
C GLU A 171 -17.82 -9.91 9.98
N GLU A 172 -19.14 -9.96 9.84
CA GLU A 172 -19.82 -10.66 8.75
C GLU A 172 -19.46 -10.08 7.38
N LYS A 173 -19.46 -8.75 7.23
CA LYS A 173 -19.01 -8.07 6.00
C LYS A 173 -17.55 -8.40 5.66
N LEU A 174 -16.65 -8.39 6.65
CA LEU A 174 -15.24 -8.79 6.44
C LEU A 174 -15.10 -10.24 5.98
N SER A 175 -15.97 -11.13 6.46
CA SER A 175 -16.01 -12.54 6.07
C SER A 175 -16.49 -12.70 4.63
N ARG A 176 -17.61 -12.08 4.25
CA ARG A 176 -18.14 -12.12 2.88
C ARG A 176 -17.14 -11.54 1.88
N ASN A 177 -16.61 -10.34 2.16
CA ASN A 177 -15.57 -9.72 1.34
C ASN A 177 -14.32 -10.63 1.19
N LYS A 178 -13.93 -11.36 2.24
CA LYS A 178 -12.80 -12.31 2.16
C LYS A 178 -13.11 -13.43 1.16
N GLN A 179 -14.30 -14.03 1.21
CA GLN A 179 -14.70 -15.13 0.32
C GLN A 179 -14.77 -14.65 -1.15
N GLU A 180 -15.35 -13.48 -1.37
CA GLU A 180 -15.41 -12.85 -2.70
C GLU A 180 -14.00 -12.59 -3.24
N LEU A 181 -13.12 -12.05 -2.41
CA LEU A 181 -11.73 -11.76 -2.78
C LEU A 181 -10.92 -13.03 -3.06
N GLU A 182 -11.08 -14.10 -2.28
CA GLU A 182 -10.46 -15.39 -2.55
C GLU A 182 -10.91 -15.98 -3.89
N SER A 183 -12.21 -15.87 -4.21
CA SER A 183 -12.75 -16.29 -5.50
C SER A 183 -12.19 -15.45 -6.66
N ALA A 184 -12.19 -14.13 -6.52
CA ALA A 184 -11.69 -13.21 -7.53
C ALA A 184 -10.19 -13.38 -7.77
N LEU A 185 -9.38 -13.56 -6.71
CA LEU A 185 -7.95 -13.85 -6.83
C LEU A 185 -7.70 -15.18 -7.52
N LYS A 186 -8.48 -16.22 -7.21
CA LYS A 186 -8.37 -17.52 -7.89
C LYS A 186 -8.64 -17.38 -9.40
N GLN A 187 -9.68 -16.63 -9.76
CA GLN A 187 -9.99 -16.32 -11.16
C GLN A 187 -8.85 -15.55 -11.82
N LEU A 188 -8.34 -14.51 -11.17
CA LEU A 188 -7.24 -13.66 -11.62
C LEU A 188 -6.01 -14.50 -11.98
N PHE A 189 -5.52 -15.30 -11.03
CA PHE A 189 -4.33 -16.11 -11.22
C PHE A 189 -4.54 -17.25 -12.21
N SER A 190 -5.76 -17.80 -12.30
CA SER A 190 -6.09 -18.79 -13.33
C SER A 190 -6.09 -18.22 -14.74
N ALA A 191 -6.49 -16.95 -14.90
CA ALA A 191 -6.46 -16.25 -16.18
C ALA A 191 -5.03 -15.94 -16.62
N ILE A 192 -4.16 -15.54 -15.67
CA ILE A 192 -2.73 -15.28 -15.95
C ILE A 192 -2.02 -16.55 -16.45
N ARG A 193 -2.31 -17.72 -15.86
CA ARG A 193 -1.67 -19.00 -16.23
C ARG A 193 -2.10 -19.53 -17.59
N LYS A 194 -3.26 -19.11 -18.11
CA LYS A 194 -3.78 -19.59 -19.39
C LYS A 194 -3.31 -18.60 -20.46
N PRO A 195 -2.30 -18.94 -21.27
CA PRO A 195 -1.91 -18.07 -22.37
C PRO A 195 -3.13 -17.87 -23.25
N SER A 196 -3.49 -16.61 -23.48
CA SER A 196 -4.52 -16.28 -24.47
C SER A 196 -3.98 -16.83 -25.78
N LYS A 197 -4.70 -17.77 -26.44
CA LYS A 197 -4.34 -18.17 -27.81
C LYS A 197 -4.11 -16.88 -28.60
N PRO A 198 -2.98 -16.74 -29.33
CA PRO A 198 -2.79 -15.58 -30.18
C PRO A 198 -4.06 -15.46 -31.02
N GLN A 199 -4.77 -14.33 -30.89
CA GLN A 199 -5.85 -14.02 -31.81
C GLN A 199 -5.15 -13.94 -33.17
N SER A 200 -5.19 -15.04 -33.91
CA SER A 200 -4.90 -15.09 -35.34
C SER A 200 -5.98 -14.27 -36.03
N GLY A 201 -5.95 -12.95 -35.80
CA GLY A 201 -6.66 -11.98 -36.58
C GLY A 201 -5.83 -11.80 -37.83
N ASP A 202 -6.24 -12.49 -38.88
CA ASP A 202 -5.89 -12.15 -40.25
C ASP A 202 -6.28 -10.67 -40.43
N ILE A 203 -5.30 -9.77 -40.33
CA ILE A 203 -5.49 -8.35 -40.61
C ILE A 203 -5.55 -8.25 -42.14
N THR A 204 -6.73 -8.48 -42.70
CA THR A 204 -6.99 -8.21 -44.11
C THR A 204 -7.04 -6.70 -44.27
N TYR A 205 -5.97 -6.10 -44.80
CA TYR A 205 -6.00 -4.74 -45.31
C TYR A 205 -6.88 -4.73 -46.57
N HIS A 206 -8.01 -4.03 -46.52
CA HIS A 206 -8.79 -3.63 -47.70
C HIS A 206 -8.42 -2.21 -48.10
#